data_AF-F2AYX0-F1
#
_entry.id   AF-F2AYX0-F1
#
_cell.length_a   1.000
_cell.length_b   1.000
_cell.length_c   1.000
_cell.angle_alpha   90.00
_cell.angle_beta   90.00
_cell.angle_gamma   90.00
#
_symmetry.space_group_name_H-M   'P 1'
#
loop_
_entity.id
_entity.type
_entity.pdbx_description
1 polymer ?
#
loop_
_entity_poly.entity_id
_entity_poly.type
_entity_poly.pdbx_seq_one_letter_code
_entity_poly.pdbx_strand_id
1 'polypeptide(L)'
;MTPSKLCIIRVLGWSCVFFAIELGTVDTIADDSVSQERTSALENRIQIHPQLMSGAAPVGEKAFAELAELGVKVVVSVDGQRPEIELARKHGLRYIHIPIGYDGVHDDACKAAAALTKQIKDPMYVHCHHGKHRGPAMAAVIAQSAGWLDRKQAIELLKRAGTGSQYAGLWRDVDGFQPQSISAELPKLVEVAEISTLASHMVDTSLQYEVMLDSMKTNDWKVSDVRLLQEALRESHRVCNEEMRPWMHDSVRLVHAMESQVERKDFQELRESMARLKQACNQCHERYRN
;
A
#
# COMPACT_ATOMS: atom_id res chain seq x y z
N MET A 1 -45.98 -66.27 23.29
CA MET A 1 -45.43 -67.49 22.68
C MET A 1 -43.91 -67.47 22.87
N THR A 2 -43.40 -68.54 23.49
CA THR A 2 -42.00 -68.98 23.64
C THR A 2 -40.95 -68.04 24.25
N PRO A 3 -40.39 -68.39 25.42
CA PRO A 3 -39.11 -67.90 25.92
C PRO A 3 -37.95 -68.79 25.44
N SER A 4 -36.77 -68.23 25.19
CA SER A 4 -35.54 -69.00 24.99
C SER A 4 -34.58 -68.77 26.17
N LYS A 5 -34.06 -69.90 26.64
CA LYS A 5 -33.32 -70.11 27.88
C LYS A 5 -31.82 -69.84 27.72
N LEU A 6 -31.23 -69.39 28.82
CA LEU A 6 -29.89 -69.69 29.38
C LEU A 6 -29.05 -70.79 28.68
N CYS A 7 -27.75 -70.53 28.54
CA CYS A 7 -26.65 -71.46 28.90
C CYS A 7 -25.32 -70.68 29.02
N ILE A 8 -24.86 -70.36 30.24
CA ILE A 8 -23.69 -70.95 30.93
C ILE A 8 -22.37 -70.85 30.14
N ILE A 9 -21.38 -70.11 30.70
CA ILE A 9 -20.02 -70.61 30.97
C ILE A 9 -19.46 -69.84 32.18
N ARG A 10 -18.97 -70.63 33.14
CA ARG A 10 -18.25 -70.26 34.37
C ARG A 10 -16.93 -69.56 34.06
N VAL A 11 -16.42 -68.76 35.00
CA VAL A 11 -15.19 -69.07 35.77
C VAL A 11 -14.94 -67.98 36.83
N LEU A 12 -14.72 -68.49 38.05
CA LEU A 12 -13.94 -68.00 39.20
C LEU A 12 -13.42 -66.56 39.14
N GLY A 13 -13.45 -65.76 40.21
CA GLY A 13 -13.50 -66.06 41.64
C GLY A 13 -12.61 -65.03 42.34
N TRP A 14 -13.17 -64.39 43.37
CA TRP A 14 -12.58 -63.61 44.46
C TRP A 14 -11.15 -63.04 44.32
N SER A 15 -11.03 -61.71 44.28
CA SER A 15 -10.93 -60.81 45.44
C SER A 15 -9.57 -60.87 46.16
N CYS A 16 -8.67 -59.99 45.72
CA CYS A 16 -7.64 -59.41 46.57
C CYS A 16 -8.02 -57.95 46.84
N VAL A 17 -8.31 -57.67 48.12
CA VAL A 17 -8.26 -56.33 48.72
C VAL A 17 -6.86 -55.78 48.53
N PHE A 18 -6.67 -54.53 48.06
CA PHE A 18 -5.59 -53.64 48.53
C PHE A 18 -5.76 -52.20 48.03
N PHE A 19 -5.55 -51.27 48.97
CA PHE A 19 -5.08 -49.89 48.82
C PHE A 19 -5.97 -48.86 48.11
N ALA A 20 -6.62 -48.02 48.93
CA ALA A 20 -7.03 -46.68 48.53
C ALA A 20 -5.77 -45.80 48.38
N ILE A 21 -5.50 -45.34 47.17
CA ILE A 21 -4.58 -44.25 46.87
C ILE A 21 -5.45 -43.10 46.37
N GLU A 22 -5.44 -41.99 47.11
CA GLU A 22 -6.01 -40.71 46.68
C GLU A 22 -5.30 -40.25 45.40
N LEU A 23 -6.01 -40.29 44.27
CA LEU A 23 -5.59 -39.64 43.05
C LEU A 23 -5.85 -38.14 43.21
N GLY A 24 -4.79 -37.41 43.53
CA GLY A 24 -4.75 -35.96 43.39
C GLY A 24 -5.12 -35.59 41.94
N THR A 25 -6.11 -34.72 41.81
CA THR A 25 -6.48 -34.10 40.54
C THR A 25 -5.34 -33.22 40.09
N VAL A 26 -4.62 -33.64 39.05
CA VAL A 26 -3.71 -32.75 38.34
C VAL A 26 -4.59 -31.78 37.57
N ASP A 27 -4.79 -30.58 38.12
CA ASP A 27 -5.36 -29.46 37.40
C ASP A 27 -4.45 -29.15 36.20
N THR A 28 -4.91 -29.55 35.03
CA THR A 28 -4.34 -29.15 33.75
C THR A 28 -4.73 -27.70 33.55
N ILE A 29 -3.85 -26.78 33.95
CA ILE A 29 -3.90 -25.40 33.48
C ILE A 29 -3.54 -25.45 32.00
N ALA A 30 -4.57 -25.48 31.15
CA ALA A 30 -4.43 -25.20 29.74
C ALA A 30 -3.96 -23.75 29.61
N ASP A 31 -2.70 -23.58 29.18
CA ASP A 31 -2.14 -22.32 28.72
C ASP A 31 -2.84 -21.96 27.41
N ASP A 32 -3.97 -21.27 27.54
CA ASP A 32 -4.77 -20.75 26.44
C ASP A 32 -4.21 -19.38 26.02
N SER A 33 -2.93 -19.34 25.63
CA SER A 33 -2.35 -18.20 24.95
C SER A 33 -2.45 -18.39 23.44
N VAL A 34 -3.69 -18.33 22.95
CA VAL A 34 -3.95 -18.06 21.53
C VAL A 34 -3.31 -16.71 21.22
N SER A 35 -2.12 -16.72 20.64
CA SER A 35 -1.55 -15.55 19.99
C SER A 35 -2.52 -15.16 18.88
N GLN A 36 -3.38 -14.17 19.14
CA GLN A 36 -4.12 -13.52 18.07
C GLN A 36 -3.10 -13.08 17.03
N GLU A 37 -3.10 -13.73 15.86
CA GLU A 37 -2.40 -13.23 14.69
C GLU A 37 -2.95 -11.83 14.42
N ARG A 38 -2.23 -10.81 14.87
CA ARG A 38 -2.55 -9.43 14.53
C ARG A 38 -2.38 -9.32 13.02
N THR A 39 -3.49 -9.25 12.30
CA THR A 39 -3.48 -8.91 10.88
C THR A 39 -2.85 -7.53 10.73
N SER A 40 -1.70 -7.49 10.06
CA SER A 40 -0.96 -6.25 9.75
C SER A 40 -1.90 -5.22 9.10
N ALA A 41 -1.88 -3.98 9.58
CA ALA A 41 -2.52 -2.84 8.93
C ALA A 41 -1.69 -2.30 7.76
N LEU A 42 -0.42 -2.72 7.65
CA LEU A 42 0.47 -2.35 6.55
C LEU A 42 0.38 -3.38 5.41
N GLU A 43 -0.04 -2.91 4.24
CA GLU A 43 -0.10 -3.72 3.04
C GLU A 43 1.23 -3.76 2.28
N ASN A 44 1.49 -4.86 1.57
CA ASN A 44 2.67 -5.07 0.73
C ASN A 44 4.00 -4.74 1.44
N ARG A 45 4.06 -4.91 2.76
CA ARG A 45 5.27 -4.63 3.54
C ARG A 45 6.36 -5.63 3.20
N ILE A 46 7.55 -5.12 2.93
CA ILE A 46 8.75 -5.88 2.64
C ILE A 46 9.88 -5.38 3.55
N GLN A 47 10.45 -6.29 4.35
CA GLN A 47 11.71 -6.03 5.03
C GLN A 47 12.85 -6.13 4.02
N ILE A 48 13.64 -5.06 3.87
CA ILE A 48 14.77 -5.00 2.93
C ILE A 48 16.09 -5.15 3.70
N HIS A 49 16.22 -4.38 4.78
CA HIS A 49 17.37 -4.34 5.68
C HIS A 49 16.85 -3.97 7.08
N PRO A 50 17.51 -4.27 8.22
CA PRO A 50 17.02 -3.84 9.54
C PRO A 50 16.69 -2.35 9.67
N GLN A 51 17.32 -1.50 8.87
CA GLN A 51 17.06 -0.05 8.82
C GLN A 51 16.13 0.39 7.67
N LEU A 52 15.60 -0.52 6.87
CA LEU A 52 14.78 -0.17 5.71
C LEU A 52 13.68 -1.20 5.42
N MET A 53 12.46 -0.69 5.39
CA MET A 53 11.26 -1.38 4.92
C MET A 53 10.64 -0.63 3.75
N SER A 54 9.87 -1.34 2.93
CA SER A 54 9.02 -0.75 1.88
C SER A 54 7.59 -1.27 2.01
N GLY A 55 6.59 -0.51 1.58
CA GLY A 55 5.21 -1.01 1.45
C GLY A 55 4.22 0.02 0.95
N ALA A 56 2.92 -0.22 1.16
CA ALA A 56 1.84 0.68 0.80
C ALA A 56 1.74 1.89 1.74
N ALA A 57 0.95 2.89 1.37
CA ALA A 57 0.73 4.04 2.25
C ALA A 57 0.11 3.58 3.58
N PRO A 58 0.63 4.04 4.74
CA PRO A 58 -0.01 3.77 6.02
C PRO A 58 -1.34 4.51 6.08
N VAL A 59 -2.44 3.80 6.33
CA VAL A 59 -3.78 4.37 6.40
C VAL A 59 -4.29 4.39 7.84
N GLY A 60 -4.50 5.59 8.37
CA GLY A 60 -5.09 5.81 9.69
C GLY A 60 -4.22 5.38 10.87
N GLU A 61 -4.74 5.62 12.08
CA GLU A 61 -4.01 5.51 13.36
C GLU A 61 -3.33 4.15 13.57
N LYS A 62 -4.00 3.05 13.19
CA LYS A 62 -3.47 1.70 13.40
C LYS A 62 -2.19 1.44 12.61
N ALA A 63 -2.12 1.91 11.36
CA ALA A 63 -0.95 1.69 10.51
C ALA A 63 0.26 2.50 11.01
N PHE A 64 0.05 3.75 11.43
CA PHE A 64 1.12 4.56 12.01
C PHE A 64 1.60 4.01 13.37
N ALA A 65 0.69 3.53 14.22
CA ALA A 65 1.05 2.85 15.46
C ALA A 65 1.89 1.58 15.17
N GLU A 66 1.49 0.76 14.20
CA GLU A 66 2.25 -0.43 13.80
C GLU A 66 3.67 -0.06 13.30
N LEU A 67 3.82 1.01 12.51
CA LEU A 67 5.15 1.48 12.09
C LEU A 67 6.03 1.84 13.30
N ALA A 68 5.48 2.52 14.29
CA ALA A 68 6.20 2.87 15.51
C ALA A 68 6.56 1.62 16.34
N GLU A 69 5.66 0.65 16.45
CA GLU A 69 5.91 -0.66 17.11
C GLU A 69 7.02 -1.45 16.39
N LEU A 70 7.10 -1.36 15.07
CA LEU A 70 8.16 -1.95 14.25
C LEU A 70 9.50 -1.20 14.36
N GLY A 71 9.57 -0.14 15.16
CA GLY A 71 10.79 0.64 15.39
C GLY A 71 11.12 1.66 14.31
N VAL A 72 10.21 1.88 13.35
CA VAL A 72 10.37 2.94 12.34
C VAL A 72 10.41 4.30 13.05
N LYS A 73 11.29 5.18 12.58
CA LYS A 73 11.34 6.59 13.01
C LYS A 73 11.08 7.55 11.88
N VAL A 74 11.33 7.13 10.64
CA VAL A 74 11.17 7.96 9.46
C VAL A 74 10.30 7.26 8.43
N VAL A 75 9.24 7.93 8.01
CA VAL A 75 8.37 7.51 6.90
C VAL A 75 8.73 8.34 5.67
N VAL A 76 8.99 7.69 4.55
CA VAL A 76 9.35 8.32 3.28
C VAL A 76 8.24 8.06 2.27
N SER A 77 7.44 9.08 1.93
CA SER A 77 6.49 8.99 0.82
C SER A 77 7.20 9.33 -0.47
N VAL A 78 6.99 8.51 -1.50
CA VAL A 78 7.32 8.84 -2.89
C VAL A 78 6.09 8.99 -3.77
N ASP A 79 4.91 9.03 -3.15
CA ASP A 79 3.67 9.31 -3.85
C ASP A 79 3.53 10.81 -4.19
N GLY A 80 2.57 11.16 -5.04
CA GLY A 80 2.17 12.56 -5.21
C GLY A 80 1.18 13.00 -4.14
N GLN A 81 0.52 12.07 -3.44
CA GLN A 81 -0.39 12.41 -2.36
C GLN A 81 0.34 13.10 -1.21
N ARG A 82 -0.27 14.20 -0.73
CA ARG A 82 0.23 14.93 0.43
C ARG A 82 0.29 14.00 1.66
N PRO A 83 1.45 13.86 2.32
CA PRO A 83 1.57 13.01 3.50
C PRO A 83 0.74 13.47 4.72
N GLU A 84 0.26 12.51 5.51
CA GLU A 84 -0.43 12.73 6.80
C GLU A 84 0.57 13.06 7.94
N ILE A 85 1.24 14.21 7.84
CA ILE A 85 2.35 14.58 8.74
C ILE A 85 1.96 14.70 10.22
N GLU A 86 0.76 15.21 10.53
CA GLU A 86 0.34 15.38 11.93
C GLU A 86 0.07 14.04 12.60
N LEU A 87 -0.49 13.10 11.86
CA LEU A 87 -0.72 11.73 12.34
C LEU A 87 0.61 11.01 12.56
N ALA A 88 1.57 11.15 11.65
CA ALA A 88 2.91 10.62 11.85
C ALA A 88 3.57 11.19 13.12
N ARG A 89 3.51 12.51 13.33
CA ARG A 89 4.08 13.16 14.51
C ARG A 89 3.43 12.70 15.81
N LYS A 90 2.10 12.47 15.81
CA LYS A 90 1.38 11.91 16.97
C LYS A 90 1.95 10.56 17.41
N HIS A 91 2.48 9.77 16.47
CA HIS A 91 3.14 8.48 16.73
C HIS A 91 4.66 8.58 16.86
N GLY A 92 5.22 9.79 16.97
CA GLY A 92 6.66 10.01 17.10
C GLY A 92 7.46 9.72 15.83
N LEU A 93 6.80 9.73 14.66
CA LEU A 93 7.40 9.48 13.36
C LEU A 93 7.68 10.81 12.64
N ARG A 94 8.84 10.90 12.00
CA ARG A 94 9.18 11.98 11.08
C ARG A 94 8.76 11.59 9.67
N TYR A 95 8.14 12.50 8.93
CA TYR A 95 7.83 12.29 7.52
C TYR A 95 8.85 12.96 6.60
N ILE A 96 9.14 12.34 5.46
CA ILE A 96 9.91 12.93 4.36
C ILE A 96 9.17 12.65 3.06
N HIS A 97 9.04 13.66 2.20
CA HIS A 97 8.31 13.56 0.95
C HIS A 97 9.27 13.74 -0.24
N ILE A 98 9.40 12.70 -1.07
CA ILE A 98 10.24 12.67 -2.28
C ILE A 98 9.42 12.09 -3.43
N PRO A 99 8.46 12.86 -4.00
CA PRO A 99 7.61 12.37 -5.08
C PRO A 99 8.45 11.92 -6.28
N ILE A 100 8.11 10.76 -6.84
CA ILE A 100 8.67 10.30 -8.12
C ILE A 100 7.56 9.86 -9.08
N GLY A 101 7.84 9.95 -10.38
CA GLY A 101 6.98 9.46 -11.45
C GLY A 101 7.09 7.94 -11.65
N TYR A 102 6.37 7.40 -12.63
CA TYR A 102 6.47 6.01 -13.04
C TYR A 102 7.54 5.78 -14.13
N ASP A 103 8.09 6.87 -14.67
CA ASP A 103 9.16 6.92 -15.66
C ASP A 103 10.57 6.83 -15.08
N GLY A 104 10.74 6.92 -13.76
CA GLY A 104 12.08 6.82 -13.21
C GLY A 104 12.31 7.33 -11.80
N VAL A 105 13.55 7.12 -11.35
CA VAL A 105 14.12 7.70 -10.14
C VAL A 105 15.18 8.72 -10.57
N HIS A 106 14.73 9.92 -10.93
CA HIS A 106 15.59 10.98 -11.47
C HIS A 106 16.67 11.45 -10.49
N ASP A 107 17.64 12.21 -11.03
CA ASP A 107 18.81 12.71 -10.30
C ASP A 107 18.49 13.34 -8.95
N ASP A 108 17.43 14.15 -8.85
CA ASP A 108 17.09 14.81 -7.59
C ASP A 108 16.57 13.82 -6.54
N ALA A 109 15.81 12.80 -6.95
CA ALA A 109 15.42 11.70 -6.07
C ALA A 109 16.65 10.85 -5.68
N CYS A 110 17.58 10.61 -6.59
CA CYS A 110 18.85 9.95 -6.28
C CYS A 110 19.70 10.73 -5.26
N LYS A 111 19.78 12.06 -5.40
CA LYS A 111 20.44 12.94 -4.42
C LYS A 111 19.71 12.91 -3.07
N ALA A 112 18.38 12.87 -3.07
CA ALA A 112 17.59 12.73 -1.85
C ALA A 112 17.80 11.37 -1.17
N ALA A 113 17.95 10.28 -1.93
CA ALA A 113 18.34 8.97 -1.40
C ALA A 113 19.72 9.04 -0.73
N ALA A 114 20.70 9.67 -1.37
CA ALA A 114 22.02 9.89 -0.77
C ALA A 114 21.95 10.79 0.48
N ALA A 115 21.06 11.78 0.50
CA ALA A 115 20.83 12.61 1.68
C ALA A 115 20.22 11.80 2.83
N LEU A 116 19.22 10.95 2.57
CA LEU A 116 18.61 10.05 3.54
C LEU A 116 19.68 9.18 4.21
N THR A 117 20.49 8.46 3.43
CA THR A 117 21.47 7.50 3.99
C THR A 117 22.62 8.19 4.74
N LYS A 118 22.98 9.42 4.36
CA LYS A 118 24.01 10.20 5.04
C LYS A 118 23.50 10.85 6.33
N GLN A 119 22.33 11.48 6.29
CA GLN A 119 21.81 12.33 7.37
C GLN A 119 20.93 11.58 8.37
N ILE A 120 20.37 10.43 7.99
CA ILE A 120 19.41 9.67 8.80
C ILE A 120 19.98 8.28 9.08
N LYS A 121 20.07 7.93 10.37
CA LYS A 121 20.55 6.62 10.83
C LYS A 121 19.43 5.77 11.45
N ASP A 122 18.26 6.36 11.64
CA ASP A 122 17.11 5.65 12.17
C ASP A 122 16.44 4.74 11.11
N PRO A 123 15.70 3.69 11.53
CA PRO A 123 14.97 2.84 10.61
C PRO A 123 13.89 3.60 9.83
N MET A 124 13.84 3.32 8.52
CA MET A 124 12.98 4.00 7.56
C MET A 124 11.92 3.05 6.97
N TYR A 125 10.73 3.59 6.71
CA TYR A 125 9.68 2.95 5.92
C TYR A 125 9.40 3.77 4.66
N VAL A 126 9.67 3.21 3.48
CA VAL A 126 9.44 3.86 2.19
C VAL A 126 8.13 3.37 1.59
N HIS A 127 7.27 4.27 1.13
CA HIS A 127 6.02 3.87 0.49
C HIS A 127 5.65 4.72 -0.71
N CYS A 128 4.77 4.17 -1.52
CA CYS A 128 3.92 4.91 -2.46
C CYS A 128 2.47 4.56 -2.14
N HIS A 129 1.50 4.82 -3.01
CA HIS A 129 0.10 4.43 -2.76
C HIS A 129 -0.07 2.94 -2.44
N HIS A 130 0.25 2.05 -3.40
CA HIS A 130 0.05 0.61 -3.26
C HIS A 130 1.29 -0.18 -2.81
N GLY A 131 2.46 0.45 -2.76
CA GLY A 131 3.69 -0.19 -2.29
C GLY A 131 4.34 -1.21 -3.23
N LYS A 132 3.95 -1.24 -4.51
CA LYS A 132 4.44 -2.25 -5.47
C LYS A 132 5.40 -1.73 -6.54
N HIS A 133 5.51 -0.41 -6.72
CA HIS A 133 6.19 0.17 -7.88
C HIS A 133 7.20 1.23 -7.45
N ARG A 134 6.77 2.50 -7.37
CA ARG A 134 7.61 3.65 -7.01
C ARG A 134 8.30 3.48 -5.65
N GLY A 135 7.55 3.03 -4.64
CA GLY A 135 8.09 2.78 -3.28
C GLY A 135 9.28 1.80 -3.29
N PRO A 136 9.11 0.54 -3.77
CA PRO A 136 10.20 -0.40 -3.91
C PRO A 136 11.37 0.09 -4.78
N ALA A 137 11.11 0.86 -5.85
CA ALA A 137 12.17 1.43 -6.68
C ALA A 137 13.02 2.45 -5.91
N MET A 138 12.38 3.39 -5.20
CA MET A 138 13.12 4.32 -4.35
C MET A 138 13.83 3.59 -3.20
N ALA A 139 13.17 2.60 -2.58
CA ALA A 139 13.79 1.80 -1.52
C ALA A 139 15.03 1.05 -2.02
N ALA A 140 15.01 0.54 -3.26
CA ALA A 140 16.16 -0.08 -3.90
C ALA A 140 17.30 0.94 -4.10
N VAL A 141 17.01 2.16 -4.57
CA VAL A 141 18.01 3.22 -4.72
C VAL A 141 18.58 3.68 -3.37
N ILE A 142 17.76 3.80 -2.34
CA ILE A 142 18.22 4.09 -0.96
C ILE A 142 19.13 2.98 -0.46
N ALA A 143 18.74 1.71 -0.64
CA ALA A 143 19.53 0.58 -0.17
C ALA A 143 20.87 0.44 -0.91
N GLN A 144 20.89 0.68 -2.23
CA GLN A 144 22.13 0.76 -3.01
C GLN A 144 23.01 1.94 -2.57
N SER A 145 22.41 3.10 -2.31
CA SER A 145 23.12 4.29 -1.79
C SER A 145 23.75 4.05 -0.42
N ALA A 146 23.14 3.21 0.42
CA ALA A 146 23.66 2.82 1.72
C ALA A 146 24.68 1.66 1.64
N GLY A 147 24.84 1.04 0.47
CA GLY A 147 25.66 -0.17 0.29
C GLY A 147 25.04 -1.44 0.88
N TRP A 148 23.74 -1.45 1.16
CA TRP A 148 23.02 -2.62 1.72
C TRP A 148 22.62 -3.63 0.65
N LEU A 149 22.35 -3.18 -0.57
CA LEU A 149 22.04 -4.03 -1.71
C LEU A 149 23.01 -3.73 -2.85
N ASP A 150 23.44 -4.78 -3.54
CA ASP A 150 24.02 -4.67 -4.86
C ASP A 150 22.93 -4.53 -5.95
N ARG A 151 23.37 -4.27 -7.18
CA ARG A 151 22.50 -4.14 -8.36
C ARG A 151 21.56 -5.34 -8.54
N LYS A 152 22.05 -6.56 -8.37
CA LYS A 152 21.25 -7.78 -8.59
C LYS A 152 20.17 -7.91 -7.52
N GLN A 153 20.52 -7.63 -6.27
CA GLN A 153 19.59 -7.67 -5.14
C GLN A 153 18.53 -6.55 -5.24
N ALA A 154 18.91 -5.37 -5.73
CA ALA A 154 18.00 -4.27 -6.00
C ALA A 154 16.93 -4.64 -7.05
N ILE A 155 17.33 -5.33 -8.12
CA ILE A 155 16.40 -5.83 -9.14
C ILE A 155 15.51 -6.95 -8.60
N GLU A 156 16.04 -7.82 -7.73
CA GLU A 156 15.24 -8.86 -7.09
C GLU A 156 14.19 -8.26 -6.13
N LEU A 157 14.51 -7.15 -5.47
CA LEU A 157 13.53 -6.41 -4.66
C LEU A 157 12.33 -5.93 -5.51
N LEU A 158 12.57 -5.39 -6.70
CA LEU A 158 11.48 -4.95 -7.59
C LEU A 158 10.57 -6.11 -7.99
N LYS A 159 11.16 -7.28 -8.30
CA LYS A 159 10.40 -8.50 -8.64
C LYS A 159 9.57 -8.97 -7.45
N ARG A 160 10.20 -9.06 -6.27
CA ARG A 160 9.53 -9.48 -5.03
C ARG A 160 8.38 -8.56 -4.65
N ALA A 161 8.51 -7.26 -4.95
CA ALA A 161 7.43 -6.29 -4.73
C ALA A 161 6.31 -6.33 -5.78
N GLY A 162 6.45 -7.12 -6.85
CA GLY A 162 5.49 -7.16 -7.94
C GLY A 162 5.50 -5.90 -8.80
N THR A 163 6.69 -5.30 -8.99
CA THR A 163 6.82 -4.13 -9.87
C THR A 163 6.41 -4.51 -11.30
N GLY A 164 5.49 -3.75 -11.89
CA GLY A 164 5.02 -4.01 -13.25
C GLY A 164 6.14 -3.78 -14.28
N SER A 165 6.26 -4.67 -15.27
CA SER A 165 7.26 -4.53 -16.35
C SER A 165 7.01 -3.33 -17.27
N GLN A 166 5.76 -2.85 -17.33
CA GLN A 166 5.39 -1.66 -18.07
C GLN A 166 6.03 -0.37 -17.53
N TYR A 167 6.46 -0.36 -16.26
CA TYR A 167 7.17 0.77 -15.66
C TYR A 167 8.67 0.70 -15.94
N ALA A 168 9.03 0.58 -17.21
CA ALA A 168 10.40 0.31 -17.68
C ALA A 168 11.43 1.32 -17.14
N GLY A 169 11.02 2.57 -16.92
CA GLY A 169 11.85 3.60 -16.34
C GLY A 169 12.32 3.31 -14.91
N LEU A 170 11.41 2.81 -14.04
CA LEU A 170 11.79 2.39 -12.68
C LEU A 170 12.81 1.26 -12.71
N TRP A 171 12.61 0.27 -13.60
CA TRP A 171 13.56 -0.82 -13.77
C TRP A 171 14.91 -0.34 -14.29
N ARG A 172 14.91 0.48 -15.34
CA ARG A 172 16.11 1.08 -15.94
C ARG A 172 16.93 1.81 -14.90
N ASP A 173 16.30 2.65 -14.09
CA ASP A 173 17.02 3.53 -13.17
C ASP A 173 17.54 2.76 -11.96
N VAL A 174 16.77 1.79 -11.43
CA VAL A 174 17.29 0.91 -10.36
C VAL A 174 18.46 0.06 -10.85
N ASP A 175 18.39 -0.44 -12.08
CA ASP A 175 19.43 -1.29 -12.71
C ASP A 175 20.70 -0.51 -13.05
N GLY A 176 20.55 0.73 -13.50
CA GLY A 176 21.62 1.62 -13.90
C GLY A 176 22.17 2.50 -12.77
N PHE A 177 21.54 2.47 -11.60
CA PHE A 177 21.92 3.34 -10.48
C PHE A 177 23.36 3.08 -10.04
N GLN A 178 24.11 4.16 -9.86
CA GLN A 178 25.43 4.12 -9.23
C GLN A 178 25.46 5.12 -8.08
N PRO A 179 25.91 4.70 -6.87
CA PRO A 179 26.07 5.61 -5.75
C PRO A 179 26.98 6.80 -6.12
N GLN A 180 26.46 8.02 -5.97
CA GLN A 180 27.22 9.23 -6.29
C GLN A 180 28.34 9.46 -5.28
N SER A 181 29.48 9.98 -5.74
CA SER A 181 30.59 10.36 -4.86
C SER A 181 30.21 11.54 -3.96
N ILE A 182 30.85 11.62 -2.80
CA ILE A 182 30.37 12.36 -1.62
C ILE A 182 30.37 13.90 -1.79
N SER A 183 30.84 14.43 -2.92
CA SER A 183 31.14 15.86 -3.11
C SER A 183 29.95 16.75 -3.46
N ALA A 184 28.78 16.21 -3.78
CA ALA A 184 27.62 17.04 -4.14
C ALA A 184 26.92 17.59 -2.89
N GLU A 185 26.50 18.85 -2.94
CA GLU A 185 25.62 19.44 -1.94
C GLU A 185 24.33 18.61 -1.85
N LEU A 186 23.99 18.16 -0.64
CA LEU A 186 22.84 17.29 -0.41
C LEU A 186 21.57 18.15 -0.31
N PRO A 187 20.47 17.74 -0.97
CA PRO A 187 19.23 18.49 -0.89
C PRO A 187 18.67 18.49 0.53
N LYS A 188 17.92 19.55 0.85
CA LYS A 188 17.13 19.60 2.08
C LYS A 188 15.96 18.61 1.96
N LEU A 189 15.85 17.73 2.95
CA LEU A 189 14.73 16.80 3.08
C LEU A 189 13.55 17.51 3.75
N VAL A 190 12.40 17.53 3.07
CA VAL A 190 11.18 18.23 3.50
C VAL A 190 10.07 17.25 3.84
N GLU A 191 9.18 17.63 4.77
CA GLU A 191 8.03 16.79 5.17
C GLU A 191 6.91 16.80 4.11
N VAL A 192 6.82 17.88 3.33
CA VAL A 192 5.88 18.03 2.21
C VAL A 192 6.61 18.72 1.06
N ALA A 193 6.91 17.95 0.00
CA ALA A 193 7.43 18.49 -1.25
C ALA A 193 6.34 19.23 -2.04
N GLU A 194 6.76 20.22 -2.81
CA GLU A 194 5.91 20.88 -3.80
C GLU A 194 5.78 19.97 -5.04
N ILE A 195 4.55 19.81 -5.52
CA ILE A 195 4.23 19.16 -6.80
C ILE A 195 3.45 20.14 -7.67
N SER A 196 3.41 19.89 -8.98
CA SER A 196 2.65 20.76 -9.89
C SER A 196 1.15 20.75 -9.55
N THR A 197 0.47 21.87 -9.79
CA THR A 197 -0.98 21.99 -9.54
C THR A 197 -1.78 20.92 -10.28
N LEU A 198 -1.40 20.64 -11.54
CA LEU A 198 -2.03 19.57 -12.32
C LEU A 198 -1.82 18.20 -11.67
N ALA A 199 -0.59 17.88 -11.25
CA ALA A 199 -0.31 16.60 -10.59
C ALA A 199 -1.11 16.44 -9.29
N SER A 200 -1.27 17.53 -8.51
CA SER A 200 -2.11 17.52 -7.31
C SER A 200 -3.56 17.17 -7.65
N HIS A 201 -4.17 17.81 -8.64
CA HIS A 201 -5.55 17.50 -9.03
C HIS A 201 -5.70 16.11 -9.66
N MET A 202 -4.66 15.59 -10.32
CA MET A 202 -4.63 14.20 -10.80
C MET A 202 -4.63 13.18 -9.66
N VAL A 203 -3.96 13.49 -8.55
CA VAL A 203 -4.03 12.66 -7.34
C VAL A 203 -5.46 12.68 -6.78
N ASP A 204 -6.06 13.87 -6.62
CA ASP A 204 -7.43 14.00 -6.12
C ASP A 204 -8.42 13.23 -7.01
N THR A 205 -8.29 13.37 -8.33
CA THR A 205 -9.10 12.64 -9.33
C THR A 205 -8.94 11.13 -9.16
N SER A 206 -7.71 10.64 -8.97
CA SER A 206 -7.43 9.21 -8.79
C SER A 206 -8.08 8.67 -7.52
N LEU A 207 -8.03 9.42 -6.42
CA LEU A 207 -8.66 9.03 -5.15
C LEU A 207 -10.20 8.96 -5.29
N GLN A 208 -10.83 9.95 -5.92
CA GLN A 208 -12.27 9.90 -6.16
C GLN A 208 -12.66 8.76 -7.12
N TYR A 209 -11.83 8.46 -8.10
CA TYR A 209 -12.03 7.33 -8.99
C TYR A 209 -11.95 5.98 -8.23
N GLU A 210 -11.06 5.84 -7.24
CA GLU A 210 -10.98 4.65 -6.39
C GLU A 210 -12.24 4.46 -5.54
N VAL A 211 -12.79 5.55 -4.97
CA VAL A 211 -14.10 5.51 -4.29
C VAL A 211 -15.18 4.95 -5.21
N MET A 212 -15.19 5.37 -6.48
CA MET A 212 -16.13 4.83 -7.48
C MET A 212 -15.92 3.35 -7.79
N LEU A 213 -14.67 2.87 -7.81
CA LEU A 213 -14.41 1.45 -7.96
C LEU A 213 -14.92 0.64 -6.77
N ASP A 214 -14.86 1.17 -5.56
CA ASP A 214 -15.37 0.50 -4.37
C ASP A 214 -16.90 0.48 -4.34
N SER A 215 -17.55 1.61 -4.67
CA SER A 215 -19.00 1.66 -4.91
C SER A 215 -19.44 0.63 -5.95
N MET A 216 -18.64 0.41 -7.00
CA MET A 216 -18.95 -0.58 -8.04
C MET A 216 -18.91 -2.03 -7.53
N LYS A 217 -18.04 -2.34 -6.56
CA LYS A 217 -17.93 -3.68 -5.94
C LYS A 217 -19.11 -3.96 -5.02
N THR A 218 -19.53 -2.96 -4.24
CA THR A 218 -20.61 -3.09 -3.25
C THR A 218 -21.99 -2.78 -3.82
N ASN A 219 -22.05 -2.16 -5.01
CA ASN A 219 -23.22 -1.49 -5.58
C ASN A 219 -23.79 -0.37 -4.67
N ASP A 220 -22.99 0.19 -3.75
CA ASP A 220 -23.36 1.35 -2.94
C ASP A 220 -22.93 2.65 -3.64
N TRP A 221 -23.71 3.06 -4.64
CA TRP A 221 -23.44 4.26 -5.42
C TRP A 221 -24.10 5.49 -4.81
N LYS A 222 -23.33 6.57 -4.67
CA LYS A 222 -23.82 7.86 -4.20
C LYS A 222 -23.59 8.94 -5.23
N VAL A 223 -24.63 9.75 -5.47
CA VAL A 223 -24.53 10.94 -6.32
C VAL A 223 -23.45 11.91 -5.81
N SER A 224 -23.28 12.01 -4.49
CA SER A 224 -22.22 12.83 -3.87
C SER A 224 -20.82 12.47 -4.39
N ASP A 225 -20.55 11.17 -4.51
CA ASP A 225 -19.22 10.67 -4.82
C ASP A 225 -18.93 10.88 -6.32
N VAL A 226 -19.96 10.74 -7.18
CA VAL A 226 -19.86 11.14 -8.59
C VAL A 226 -19.57 12.64 -8.73
N ARG A 227 -20.24 13.50 -7.95
CA ARG A 227 -20.01 14.95 -7.98
C ARG A 227 -18.59 15.33 -7.53
N LEU A 228 -18.01 14.61 -6.57
CA LEU A 228 -16.60 14.81 -6.18
C LEU A 228 -15.65 14.48 -7.33
N LEU A 229 -15.89 13.38 -8.06
CA LEU A 229 -15.09 13.05 -9.25
C LEU A 229 -15.29 14.07 -10.38
N GLN A 230 -16.52 14.58 -10.58
CA GLN A 230 -16.78 15.67 -11.53
C GLN A 230 -15.97 16.92 -11.20
N GLU A 231 -15.95 17.31 -9.93
CA GLU A 231 -15.21 18.50 -9.49
C GLU A 231 -13.70 18.32 -9.68
N ALA A 232 -13.15 17.17 -9.26
CA ALA A 232 -11.74 16.87 -9.43
C ALA A 232 -11.30 16.91 -10.91
N LEU A 233 -12.12 16.37 -11.82
CA LEU A 233 -11.86 16.43 -13.27
C LEU A 233 -12.00 17.83 -13.85
N ARG A 234 -12.93 18.67 -13.36
CA ARG A 234 -13.08 20.06 -13.78
C ARG A 234 -11.87 20.91 -13.38
N GLU A 235 -11.41 20.78 -12.15
CA GLU A 235 -10.23 21.52 -11.67
C GLU A 235 -8.98 21.08 -12.43
N SER A 236 -8.85 19.79 -12.69
CA SER A 236 -7.80 19.27 -13.55
C SER A 236 -7.84 19.82 -14.98
N HIS A 237 -9.03 19.90 -15.59
CA HIS A 237 -9.22 20.48 -16.92
C HIS A 237 -8.88 21.98 -16.95
N ARG A 238 -9.19 22.71 -15.88
CA ARG A 238 -8.89 24.15 -15.74
C ARG A 238 -7.40 24.45 -15.79
N VAL A 239 -6.56 23.56 -15.25
CA VAL A 239 -5.10 23.78 -15.13
C VAL A 239 -4.26 22.99 -16.13
N CYS A 240 -4.88 22.13 -16.96
CA CYS A 240 -4.16 21.34 -17.96
C CYS A 240 -3.59 22.20 -19.10
N ASN A 241 -2.57 21.68 -19.79
CA ASN A 241 -2.02 22.32 -20.96
C ASN A 241 -2.94 22.18 -22.19
N GLU A 242 -2.66 22.92 -23.26
CA GLU A 242 -3.52 22.94 -24.46
C GLU A 242 -3.61 21.58 -25.15
N GLU A 243 -2.53 20.79 -25.16
CA GLU A 243 -2.50 19.47 -25.78
C GLU A 243 -3.39 18.46 -25.04
N MET A 244 -3.53 18.58 -23.72
CA MET A 244 -4.37 17.73 -22.88
C MET A 244 -5.85 18.12 -22.91
N ARG A 245 -6.15 19.38 -23.24
CA ARG A 245 -7.49 19.96 -23.09
C ARG A 245 -8.61 19.13 -23.76
N PRO A 246 -8.46 18.60 -24.99
CA PRO A 246 -9.51 17.77 -25.59
C PRO A 246 -9.80 16.50 -24.79
N TRP A 247 -8.77 15.80 -24.32
CA TRP A 247 -8.92 14.56 -23.54
C TRP A 247 -9.53 14.82 -22.16
N MET A 248 -9.11 15.91 -21.52
CA MET A 248 -9.69 16.33 -20.23
C MET A 248 -11.16 16.73 -20.37
N HIS A 249 -11.50 17.45 -21.44
CA HIS A 249 -12.89 17.81 -21.74
C HIS A 249 -13.77 16.58 -21.97
N ASP A 250 -13.28 15.56 -22.69
CA ASP A 250 -14.02 14.31 -22.88
C ASP A 250 -14.26 13.57 -21.55
N SER A 251 -13.25 13.50 -20.67
CA SER A 251 -13.40 12.92 -19.33
C SER A 251 -14.45 13.67 -18.48
N VAL A 252 -14.44 15.01 -18.50
CA VAL A 252 -15.44 15.85 -17.81
C VAL A 252 -16.84 15.57 -18.34
N ARG A 253 -17.00 15.46 -19.66
CA ARG A 253 -18.29 15.17 -20.29
C ARG A 253 -18.80 13.77 -19.95
N LEU A 254 -17.91 12.77 -19.93
CA LEU A 254 -18.27 11.39 -19.57
C LEU A 254 -18.81 11.31 -18.14
N VAL A 255 -18.10 11.89 -17.17
CA VAL A 255 -18.53 11.82 -15.76
C VAL A 255 -19.78 12.65 -15.46
N HIS A 256 -20.05 13.70 -16.25
CA HIS A 256 -21.26 14.52 -16.07
C HIS A 256 -22.54 13.70 -16.25
N ALA A 257 -22.57 12.76 -17.20
CA ALA A 257 -23.73 11.90 -17.45
C ALA A 257 -23.98 10.88 -16.33
N MET A 258 -22.94 10.52 -15.56
CA MET A 258 -22.99 9.42 -14.58
C MET A 258 -23.90 9.72 -13.39
N GLU A 259 -24.11 10.99 -13.03
CA GLU A 259 -25.02 11.37 -11.95
C GLU A 259 -26.43 10.85 -12.21
N SER A 260 -26.95 11.10 -13.42
CA SER A 260 -28.27 10.62 -13.83
C SER A 260 -28.37 9.09 -13.86
N GLN A 261 -27.26 8.39 -14.13
CA GLN A 261 -27.21 6.93 -14.17
C GLN A 261 -27.30 6.35 -12.76
N VAL A 262 -26.66 6.99 -11.76
CA VAL A 262 -26.82 6.64 -10.33
C VAL A 262 -28.26 6.86 -9.87
N GLU A 263 -28.86 8.01 -10.21
CA GLU A 263 -30.25 8.32 -9.83
C GLU A 263 -31.26 7.33 -10.41
N ARG A 264 -31.08 6.94 -11.69
CA ARG A 264 -31.90 5.91 -12.35
C ARG A 264 -31.58 4.48 -11.87
N LYS A 265 -30.52 4.29 -11.09
CA LYS A 265 -29.98 2.98 -10.69
C LYS A 265 -29.61 2.08 -11.88
N ASP A 266 -29.17 2.68 -12.98
CA ASP A 266 -28.69 1.93 -14.15
C ASP A 266 -27.21 1.54 -13.95
N PHE A 267 -27.00 0.49 -13.15
CA PHE A 267 -25.65 0.03 -12.80
C PHE A 267 -24.90 -0.59 -13.97
N GLN A 268 -25.60 -1.03 -15.01
CA GLN A 268 -24.96 -1.54 -16.21
C GLN A 268 -24.35 -0.37 -16.99
N GLU A 269 -25.14 0.69 -17.23
CA GLU A 269 -24.67 1.90 -17.90
C GLU A 269 -23.53 2.59 -17.12
N LEU A 270 -23.59 2.57 -15.79
CA LEU A 270 -22.51 3.08 -14.93
C LEU A 270 -21.20 2.31 -15.11
N ARG A 271 -21.24 0.98 -15.14
CA ARG A 271 -20.04 0.15 -15.36
C ARG A 271 -19.41 0.44 -16.71
N GLU A 272 -20.23 0.59 -17.76
CA GLU A 272 -19.77 0.96 -19.10
C GLU A 272 -19.18 2.38 -19.14
N SER A 273 -19.76 3.31 -18.38
CA SER A 273 -19.24 4.68 -18.26
C SER A 273 -17.92 4.73 -17.49
N MET A 274 -17.79 3.97 -16.40
CA MET A 274 -16.51 3.78 -15.69
C MET A 274 -15.44 3.17 -16.60
N ALA A 275 -15.79 2.16 -17.41
CA ALA A 275 -14.86 1.54 -18.35
C ALA A 275 -14.38 2.54 -19.42
N ARG A 276 -15.29 3.35 -19.97
CA ARG A 276 -14.96 4.42 -20.93
C ARG A 276 -14.09 5.50 -20.30
N LEU A 277 -14.40 5.93 -19.07
CA LEU A 277 -13.57 6.89 -18.34
C LEU A 277 -12.15 6.34 -18.11
N LYS A 278 -12.02 5.08 -17.69
CA LYS A 278 -10.72 4.40 -17.55
C LYS A 278 -9.90 4.45 -18.84
N GLN A 279 -10.55 4.18 -19.98
CA GLN A 279 -9.88 4.22 -21.28
C GLN A 279 -9.39 5.64 -21.61
N ALA A 280 -10.21 6.66 -21.38
CA ALA A 280 -9.83 8.06 -21.59
C ALA A 280 -8.64 8.47 -20.69
N CYS A 281 -8.68 8.10 -19.41
CA CYS A 281 -7.56 8.34 -18.49
C CYS A 281 -6.27 7.65 -18.96
N ASN A 282 -6.35 6.39 -19.40
CA ASN A 282 -5.19 5.66 -19.90
C ASN A 282 -4.56 6.32 -21.13
N GLN A 283 -5.36 6.80 -22.08
CA GLN A 283 -4.85 7.50 -23.26
C GLN A 283 -4.04 8.74 -22.89
N CYS A 284 -4.52 9.52 -21.91
CA CYS A 284 -3.79 10.67 -21.39
C CYS A 284 -2.50 10.25 -20.67
N HIS A 285 -2.61 9.27 -19.79
CA HIS A 285 -1.52 8.80 -18.96
C HIS A 285 -0.40 8.11 -19.74
N GLU A 286 -0.70 7.42 -20.84
CA GLU A 286 0.31 6.85 -21.74
C GLU A 286 1.27 7.92 -22.28
N ARG A 287 0.77 9.14 -22.47
CA ARG A 287 1.55 10.25 -23.03
C ARG A 287 2.14 11.19 -21.98
N TYR A 288 1.45 11.40 -20.86
CA TYR A 288 1.77 12.52 -19.95
C TYR A 288 1.82 12.19 -18.47
N ARG A 289 1.74 10.92 -18.05
CA ARG A 289 1.74 10.57 -16.61
C ARG A 289 3.06 10.90 -15.90
N ASN A 290 4.08 11.26 -16.68
CA ASN A 290 5.46 11.39 -16.25
C ASN A 290 6.00 12.75 -16.68
#